data_AF-A0A3R7X4S8-F1
#
_entry.id   AF-A0A3R7X4S8-F1
#
_cell.length_a   1.000
_cell.length_b   1.000
_cell.length_c   1.000
_cell.angle_alpha   90.00
_cell.angle_beta   90.00
_cell.angle_gamma   90.00
#
_symmetry.space_group_name_H-M   'P 1'
#
loop_
_entity.id
_entity.type
_entity.pdbx_description
1 polymer ?
#
loop_
_entity_poly.entity_id
_entity_poly.type
_entity_poly.pdbx_seq_one_letter_code
_entity_poly.pdbx_strand_id
1 'polypeptide(L)' 'WEQEDVESVMMDMEEGMDPEDAAAKWIEDNPEKVASWFEE' A
#
# COMPACT_ATOMS: atom_id res chain seq x y z
N TRP A 1 6.66 -4.39 3.79
CA TRP A 1 6.73 -4.00 2.38
C TRP A 1 7.43 -5.11 1.64
N GLU A 2 6.70 -5.85 0.82
CA GLU A 2 7.12 -7.04 0.09
C GLU A 2 6.61 -6.96 -1.36
N GLN A 3 6.98 -7.92 -2.20
CA GLN A 3 6.58 -7.92 -3.61
C GLN A 3 5.05 -7.88 -3.78
N GLU A 4 4.32 -8.64 -2.96
CA GLU A 4 2.85 -8.68 -2.97
C GLU A 4 2.23 -7.32 -2.60
N ASP A 5 2.88 -6.54 -1.72
CA ASP A 5 2.42 -5.18 -1.36
C ASP A 5 2.53 -4.24 -2.57
N VAL A 6 3.62 -4.34 -3.32
CA VAL A 6 3.85 -3.54 -4.53
C VAL A 6 2.87 -3.93 -5.63
N GLU A 7 2.67 -5.23 -5.84
CA GLU A 7 1.74 -5.76 -6.85
C GLU A 7 0.30 -5.31 -6.58
N SER A 8 -0.12 -5.30 -5.31
CA SER A 8 -1.44 -4.81 -4.91
C SER A 8 -1.67 -3.33 -5.28
N VAL A 9 -0.71 -2.45 -4.94
CA VAL A 9 -0.79 -1.02 -5.29
C VAL A 9 -0.77 -0.82 -6.81
N MET A 10 0.06 -1.57 -7.54
CA MET A 10 0.09 -1.51 -9.00
C MET A 10 -1.23 -1.97 -9.62
N MET A 11 -1.89 -2.99 -9.05
CA MET A 11 -3.20 -3.45 -9.52
C MET A 11 -4.26 -2.35 -9.36
N ASP A 12 -4.33 -1.69 -8.20
CA ASP A 12 -5.27 -0.58 -7.96
C ASP A 12 -5.05 0.55 -8.99
N MET A 13 -3.79 0.85 -9.32
CA MET A 13 -3.44 1.82 -10.36
C MET A 13 -3.86 1.35 -11.77
N GLU A 14 -3.71 0.07 -12.10
CA GLU A 14 -4.17 -0.50 -13.37
C GLU A 14 -5.70 -0.45 -13.51
N GLU A 15 -6.43 -0.55 -12.40
CA GLU A 15 -7.88 -0.38 -12.33
C GLU A 15 -8.33 1.09 -12.44
N GLY A 16 -7.38 2.02 -12.52
CA GLY A 16 -7.61 3.44 -12.79
C GLY A 16 -7.59 4.33 -11.54
N MET A 17 -7.12 3.83 -10.40
CA MET A 17 -6.87 4.65 -9.22
C MET A 17 -5.61 5.50 -9.42
N ASP A 18 -5.62 6.75 -8.94
CA ASP A 18 -4.43 7.58 -8.95
C ASP A 18 -3.38 7.03 -7.95
N PRO A 19 -2.07 7.22 -8.21
CA PRO A 19 -1.00 6.62 -7.39
C PRO A 19 -1.09 6.97 -5.90
N GLU A 20 -1.44 8.22 -5.59
CA GLU A 20 -1.60 8.70 -4.21
C GLU A 20 -2.75 7.98 -3.49
N ASP A 21 -3.87 7.78 -4.17
CA ASP A 21 -5.05 7.12 -3.62
C ASP A 21 -4.79 5.62 -3.42
N ALA A 22 -4.10 4.96 -4.37
CA ALA A 22 -3.71 3.55 -4.26
C ALA A 22 -2.74 3.30 -3.09
N ALA A 23 -1.76 4.19 -2.92
CA ALA A 23 -0.83 4.13 -1.79
C ALA A 23 -1.54 4.40 -0.45
N ALA A 24 -2.44 5.39 -0.40
CA ALA A 24 -3.22 5.70 0.80
C ALA A 24 -4.12 4.53 1.21
N LYS A 25 -4.83 3.94 0.25
CA LYS A 25 -5.63 2.73 0.44
C LYS A 25 -4.78 1.58 1.00
N TRP A 26 -3.62 1.32 0.43
CA TRP A 26 -2.73 0.26 0.92
C TRP A 26 -2.28 0.51 2.37
N ILE A 27 -1.99 1.77 2.74
CA ILE A 27 -1.63 2.15 4.12
C ILE A 27 -2.80 1.88 5.08
N GLU A 28 -4.02 2.24 4.69
CA GLU A 28 -5.24 2.00 5.48
C GLU A 28 -5.52 0.51 5.69
N ASP A 29 -5.28 -0.31 4.66
CA ASP A 29 -5.50 -1.76 4.70
C ASP A 29 -4.38 -2.52 5.45
N ASN A 30 -3.20 -1.91 5.65
CA ASN A 30 -2.03 -2.55 6.26
C ASN A 30 -1.49 -1.82 7.52
N PRO A 31 -2.35 -1.51 8.51
CA PRO A 31 -1.98 -0.64 9.63
C PRO A 31 -0.87 -1.24 10.51
N GLU A 32 -0.84 -2.55 10.72
CA GLU A 32 0.19 -3.23 11.53
C GLU A 32 1.57 -3.17 10.85
N LYS A 33 1.61 -3.43 9.54
CA LYS A 33 2.85 -3.37 8.75
C LYS A 33 3.39 -1.94 8.71
N VAL A 34 2.51 -0.95 8.53
CA VAL A 34 2.87 0.47 8.58
C VAL A 34 3.37 0.85 9.98
N ALA A 35 2.72 0.39 11.05
CA ALA A 35 3.16 0.64 12.43
C ALA A 35 4.58 0.13 12.68
N SER A 36 4.92 -1.07 12.17
CA SER A 36 6.27 -1.66 12.32
C SER A 36 7.40 -0.81 11.72
N TRP A 37 7.10 0.11 10.79
CA TRP A 37 8.12 1.00 10.21
C TRP A 37 8.57 2.09 11.19
N PHE A 38 7.79 2.32 12.25
CA PHE A 38 8.05 3.30 13.29
C PHE A 38 8.57 2.67 14.58
N GLU A 39 8.71 1.35 14.62
CA GLU A 39 9.30 0.61 15.74
C GLU A 39 10.83 0.59 15.56
N GLU A 40 11.58 0.94 16.61
CA GLU A 40 13.05 1.09 16.62
C GLU A 40 13.84 -0.24 16.56
#